data_AF-A0A967Q028-F1
#
_entry.id   AF-A0A967Q028-F1
#
_cell.length_a   1.000
_cell.length_b   1.000
_cell.length_c   1.000
_cell.angle_alpha   90.00
_cell.angle_beta   90.00
_cell.angle_gamma   90.00
#
_symmetry.space_group_name_H-M   'P 1'
#
loop_
_entity.id
_entity.type
_entity.pdbx_description
1 polymer ?
#
loop_
_entity_poly.entity_id
_entity_poly.type
_entity_poly.pdbx_seq_one_letter_code
_entity_poly.pdbx_strand_id
1 'polypeptide(L)' 'CEVVTINSRIEKKGIGAALINAVKEKAVSKRCSRLWLITTNDNIEAIRFYQKIGFELAAIYRHA' A
#
# COMPACT_ATOMS: atom_id res chain seq x y z
N CYS A 1 6.13 9.99 1.78
CA CYS A 1 5.52 9.59 0.51
C CYS A 1 4.22 8.85 0.82
N GLU A 2 3.11 9.16 0.13
CA GLU A 2 1.80 8.54 0.36
C GLU A 2 1.30 7.86 -0.92
N VAL A 3 0.70 6.67 -0.79
CA VAL A 3 -0.05 6.02 -1.87
C VAL A 3 -1.52 6.37 -1.70
N VAL A 4 -2.04 7.24 -2.55
CA VAL A 4 -3.43 7.72 -2.47
C VAL A 4 -4.41 6.68 -3.00
N THR A 5 -4.09 6.08 -4.15
CA THR A 5 -4.92 5.03 -4.77
C THR A 5 -4.03 4.03 -5.49
N ILE A 6 -4.41 2.76 -5.43
CA ILE A 6 -3.86 1.72 -6.32
C ILE A 6 -5.01 1.05 -7.06
N ASN A 7 -4.91 1.01 -8.38
CA ASN A 7 -5.91 0.40 -9.24
C ASN A 7 -5.28 -0.78 -9.98
N SER A 8 -5.62 -2.00 -9.56
CA SER A 8 -5.24 -3.24 -10.23
C SER A 8 -6.50 -3.95 -10.72
N ARG A 9 -6.82 -3.81 -12.02
CA ARG A 9 -8.05 -4.36 -12.61
C ARG A 9 -8.08 -5.88 -12.67
N ILE A 10 -6.91 -6.53 -12.55
CA ILE A 10 -6.77 -7.98 -12.56
C ILE A 10 -6.07 -8.39 -11.27
N GLU A 11 -6.77 -9.16 -10.45
CA GLU A 11 -6.25 -9.65 -9.18
C GLU A 11 -5.32 -10.86 -9.35
N LYS A 12 -4.51 -11.14 -8.33
CA LYS A 12 -3.69 -12.37 -8.22
C LYS A 12 -2.69 -12.62 -9.36
N LYS A 13 -2.37 -11.59 -10.15
CA LYS A 13 -1.33 -11.60 -11.21
C LYS A 13 -0.05 -10.86 -10.82
N GLY A 14 0.07 -10.40 -9.57
CA GLY A 14 1.24 -9.65 -9.10
C GLY A 14 1.31 -8.19 -9.55
N ILE A 15 0.33 -7.69 -10.31
CA ILE A 15 0.31 -6.30 -10.81
C ILE A 15 0.37 -5.29 -9.65
N GLY A 16 -0.48 -5.44 -8.63
CA GLY A 16 -0.46 -4.57 -7.47
C GLY A 16 0.90 -4.53 -6.77
N ALA A 17 1.56 -5.69 -6.62
CA ALA A 17 2.88 -5.76 -5.99
C ALA A 17 3.95 -5.06 -6.84
N ALA A 18 3.91 -5.24 -8.16
CA ALA A 18 4.82 -4.56 -9.08
C ALA A 18 4.66 -3.03 -9.03
N LEU A 19 3.41 -2.54 -9.01
CA LEU A 19 3.12 -1.11 -8.87
C LEU A 19 3.69 -0.55 -7.56
N ILE A 20 3.47 -1.24 -6.44
CA ILE A 20 4.00 -0.81 -5.14
C ILE A 20 5.53 -0.82 -5.12
N ASN A 21 6.18 -1.83 -5.69
CA ASN A 21 7.64 -1.90 -5.75
C ASN A 21 8.23 -0.73 -6.54
N ALA A 22 7.64 -0.38 -7.69
CA ALA A 22 8.06 0.80 -8.45
C ALA A 22 7.92 2.10 -7.64
N VAL A 23 6.84 2.23 -6.86
CA VAL A 23 6.67 3.38 -5.94
C VAL A 23 7.71 3.38 -4.83
N LYS A 24 8.05 2.22 -4.25
CA LYS A 24 9.10 2.09 -3.22
C LYS A 24 10.45 2.55 -3.76
N GLU A 25 10.85 2.08 -4.94
CA GLU A 25 12.10 2.51 -5.61
C GLU A 25 12.12 4.02 -5.84
N LYS A 26 11.00 4.58 -6.31
CA LYS A 26 10.89 6.03 -6.50
C LYS A 26 11.00 6.79 -5.18
N ALA A 27 10.36 6.32 -4.12
CA ALA A 27 10.44 6.91 -2.79
C ALA A 27 11.88 6.92 -2.26
N VAL A 28 12.62 5.81 -2.43
CA VAL A 28 14.04 5.72 -2.07
C VAL A 28 14.88 6.72 -2.85
N SER A 29 14.69 6.83 -4.17
CA SER A 29 15.41 7.83 -5.00
C SER A 29 15.14 9.28 -4.59
N LYS A 30 13.97 9.53 -4.00
CA LYS A 30 13.56 10.84 -3.47
C LYS A 30 13.92 11.03 -1.99
N ARG A 31 14.65 10.09 -1.38
CA ARG A 31 15.05 10.09 0.04
C ARG A 31 13.84 10.19 0.99
N CYS A 32 12.69 9.63 0.59
CA CYS A 32 11.55 9.49 1.49
C CYS A 32 11.91 8.49 2.60
N SER A 33 11.72 8.89 3.85
CA SER A 33 11.92 8.01 5.02
C SER A 33 10.79 6.99 5.21
N ARG A 34 9.61 7.27 4.64
CA ARG A 34 8.40 6.45 4.81
C ARG A 34 7.50 6.47 3.59
N LEU A 35 6.95 5.30 3.29
CA LEU A 35 5.81 5.09 2.39
C LEU A 35 4.63 4.58 3.22
N TRP A 36 3.46 5.20 3.08
CA TRP A 36 2.26 4.86 3.85
C TRP A 36 0.98 5.08 3.03
N LEU A 37 -0.14 4.59 3.53
CA LEU A 37 -1.48 4.74 2.97
C LEU A 37 -2.54 4.54 4.05
N ILE A 38 -3.78 4.92 3.75
CA ILE A 38 -4.96 4.59 4.53
C ILE A 38 -5.90 3.75 3.65
N THR A 39 -6.57 2.78 4.25
CA THR A 39 -7.64 2.01 3.62
C THR A 39 -8.78 1.87 4.63
N THR A 40 -9.99 1.61 4.15
CA THR A 40 -11.15 1.41 5.03
C THR A 40 -10.98 0.13 5.83
N ASN A 41 -11.46 0.12 7.08
CA ASN A 41 -11.23 -0.98 8.02
C ASN A 41 -11.88 -2.30 7.57
N ASP A 42 -12.89 -2.24 6.70
CA ASP A 42 -13.59 -3.37 6.11
C ASP A 42 -12.87 -3.97 4.88
N ASN A 43 -11.86 -3.29 4.34
CA ASN A 43 -11.11 -3.77 3.18
C ASN A 43 -10.01 -4.78 3.57
N ILE A 44 -10.46 -5.92 4.11
CA ILE A 44 -9.58 -6.98 4.64
C ILE A 44 -8.63 -7.54 3.56
N GLU A 45 -9.08 -7.63 2.31
CA GLU A 45 -8.23 -8.09 1.21
C GLU A 45 -7.10 -7.09 0.91
N ALA A 46 -7.37 -5.78 0.92
CA ALA A 46 -6.31 -4.77 0.79
C ALA A 46 -5.34 -4.81 1.97
N ILE A 47 -5.85 -4.90 3.21
CA ILE A 47 -5.02 -5.00 4.41
C ILE A 47 -4.08 -6.22 4.31
N ARG A 48 -4.63 -7.40 3.97
CA ARG A 48 -3.84 -8.63 3.77
C ARG A 48 -2.82 -8.46 2.65
N PHE A 49 -3.20 -7.83 1.54
CA PHE A 49 -2.30 -7.56 0.42
C PHE A 49 -1.11 -6.69 0.84
N TYR A 50 -1.36 -5.58 1.53
CA TYR A 50 -0.31 -4.66 1.97
C TYR A 50 0.62 -5.32 2.99
N GLN A 51 0.08 -6.08 3.95
CA GLN A 51 0.88 -6.86 4.90
C GLN A 51 1.76 -7.89 4.19
N LYS A 52 1.22 -8.60 3.19
CA LYS A 52 1.98 -9.59 2.40
C LYS A 52 3.18 -8.98 1.67
N ILE A 53 3.12 -7.70 1.32
CA ILE A 53 4.21 -6.99 0.62
C ILE A 53 5.04 -6.08 1.54
N GLY A 54 4.98 -6.32 2.85
CA GLY A 54 5.87 -5.72 3.86
C GLY A 54 5.42 -4.37 4.40
N PHE A 55 4.13 -4.02 4.29
CA PHE A 55 3.58 -2.92 5.07
C PHE A 55 3.12 -3.40 6.44
N GLU A 56 3.16 -2.50 7.41
CA GLU A 56 2.71 -2.77 8.77
C GLU A 56 1.54 -1.85 9.13
N LEU A 57 0.62 -2.36 9.95
CA LEU A 57 -0.49 -1.58 10.46
C LEU A 57 0.06 -0.59 11.51
N ALA A 58 0.00 0.71 11.21
CA ALA A 58 0.57 1.75 12.06
C ALA A 58 -0.47 2.43 12.97
N ALA A 59 -1.73 2.51 12.54
CA ALA A 59 -2.82 3.15 13.29
C ALA A 59 -4.18 2.64 12.80
N ILE A 60 -5.18 2.67 13.70
CA ILE A 60 -6.59 2.45 13.37
C ILE A 60 -7.35 3.70 13.79
N TYR A 61 -8.07 4.30 12.85
CA TYR A 61 -8.92 5.46 13.10
C TYR A 61 -10.38 4.99 13.11
N ARG A 62 -11.04 5.11 14.27
CA ARG A 62 -12.46 4.80 14.42
C ARG A 62 -13.28 6.00 13.92
N HIS A 63 -14.39 5.74 13.24
CA HIS A 63 -15.31 6.77 12.72
C HIS A 63 -14.70 7.69 11.65
N ALA A 64 -13.67 7.21 10.96
CA ALA A 64 -13.07 7.87 9.79
C ALA A 64 -13.76 7.42 8.49
#